data_AF-A0A8G2FBH6-F1
#
_entry.id   AF-A0A8G2FBH6-F1
#
_cell.length_a   1.000
_cell.length_b   1.000
_cell.length_c   1.000
_cell.angle_alpha   90.00
_cell.angle_beta   90.00
_cell.angle_gamma   90.00
#
_symmetry.space_group_name_H-M   'P 1'
#
loop_
_entity.id
_entity.type
_entity.pdbx_description
1 polymer ?
#
loop_
_entity_poly.entity_id
_entity_poly.type
_entity_poly.pdbx_seq_one_letter_code
_entity_poly.pdbx_strand_id
1 'polypeptide(L)' 'MNELIKNLGVIVLLIGVIILAVPALTGGISNSILLTGLGVIILGYIGHIVINKRIG' A
#
# COMPACT_ATOMS: atom_id res chain seq x y z
N MET A 1 1.02 17.70 -14.64
CA MET A 1 1.29 16.28 -14.30
C MET A 1 0.02 15.74 -13.68
N ASN A 2 -0.58 14.70 -14.27
CA ASN A 2 -1.85 14.14 -13.80
C ASN A 2 -1.80 13.86 -12.29
N GLU A 3 -2.77 14.40 -11.55
CA GLU A 3 -2.92 14.19 -10.10
C GLU A 3 -2.96 12.70 -9.74
N LEU A 4 -3.42 11.87 -10.68
CA LEU A 4 -3.39 10.41 -10.61
C LEU A 4 -1.98 9.83 -10.34
N ILE A 5 -0.93 10.38 -10.98
CA ILE A 5 0.43 9.88 -10.79
C ILE A 5 0.92 10.27 -9.40
N LYS A 6 0.62 11.49 -8.94
CA LYS A 6 1.00 11.98 -7.61
C LYS A 6 0.33 11.17 -6.48
N ASN A 7 -0.90 10.74 -6.70
CA ASN A 7 -1.67 9.96 -5.73
C ASN A 7 -1.48 8.45 -5.84
N LEU A 8 -0.75 7.96 -6.84
CA LEU A 8 -0.60 6.52 -7.10
C LEU A 8 0.05 5.77 -5.93
N GLY A 9 1.02 6.39 -5.26
CA GLY A 9 1.63 5.82 -4.05
C GLY A 9 0.65 5.65 -2.89
N VAL A 10 -0.27 6.61 -2.70
CA VAL A 10 -1.33 6.51 -1.69
C VAL A 10 -2.32 5.41 -2.04
N ILE A 11 -2.69 5.27 -3.32
CA ILE A 11 -3.60 4.22 -3.79
C ILE A 11 -3.02 2.83 -3.49
N VAL A 12 -1.73 2.61 -3.80
CA VAL A 12 -1.07 1.32 -3.51
C VAL A 12 -1.01 1.05 -2.00
N LEU A 13 -0.77 2.08 -1.18
CA LEU A 13 -0.78 1.96 0.27
C LEU A 13 -2.16 1.54 0.80
N LEU A 14 -3.24 2.15 0.29
CA LEU A 14 -4.61 1.78 0.65
C LEU A 14 -4.95 0.34 0.25
N ILE A 15 -4.46 -0.16 -0.88
CA ILE A 15 -4.60 -1.58 -1.26
C ILE A 15 -3.93 -2.49 -0.24
N GLY A 16 -2.71 -2.14 0.20
CA GLY A 16 -2.01 -2.88 1.26
C GLY A 16 -2.80 -2.93 2.58
N VAL A 17 -3.45 -1.82 2.94
CA VAL A 17 -4.33 -1.77 4.12
C VAL A 17 -5.54 -2.69 3.96
N ILE A 18 -6.19 -2.72 2.79
CA ILE A 18 -7.35 -3.60 2.54
C ILE A 18 -6.96 -5.08 2.64
N ILE A 19 -5.79 -5.45 2.11
CA ILE A 19 -5.25 -6.83 2.19
C ILE A 19 -5.05 -7.27 3.64
N LEU A 20 -4.73 -6.35 4.56
CA LEU A 20 -4.63 -6.65 5.99
C LEU A 20 -5.98 -6.58 6.71
N ALA A 21 -6.83 -5.61 6.35
CA ALA A 21 -8.09 -5.36 7.03
C ALA A 21 -9.12 -6.49 6.78
N VAL A 22 -9.23 -7.01 5.56
CA VAL A 22 -10.21 -8.06 5.25
C VAL A 22 -9.97 -9.34 6.06
N PRO A 23 -8.77 -9.95 6.06
CA PRO A 23 -8.48 -11.12 6.89
C PRO A 23 -8.60 -10.83 8.39
N ALA A 24 -8.31 -9.60 8.83
CA ALA A 24 -8.49 -9.21 10.22
C ALA A 24 -9.96 -9.20 10.64
N LEU A 25 -10.87 -8.80 9.74
CA LEU A 25 -12.31 -8.81 9.98
C LEU A 25 -12.94 -10.19 9.81
N THR A 26 -12.38 -11.06 8.97
CA THR A 26 -12.89 -12.42 8.72
C THR A 26 -12.28 -13.49 9.62
N GLY A 27 -11.33 -13.13 10.48
CA GLY A 27 -10.62 -14.06 11.38
C GLY A 27 -9.58 -14.93 10.68
N GLY A 28 -9.32 -14.72 9.39
CA GLY A 28 -8.39 -15.47 8.56
C GLY A 28 -6.95 -14.94 8.58
N ILE A 29 -6.48 -14.40 9.71
CA ILE A 29 -5.10 -13.88 9.79
C ILE A 29 -4.11 -15.04 9.77
N SER A 30 -3.25 -15.05 8.76
CA SER A 30 -2.08 -15.93 8.64
C SER A 30 -0.82 -15.10 8.55
N ASN A 31 0.30 -15.63 9.07
CA ASN A 31 1.61 -14.98 9.01
C ASN A 31 2.01 -14.62 7.58
N SER A 32 1.60 -15.45 6.60
CA SER A 32 1.81 -15.15 5.18
C SER A 32 1.11 -13.86 4.76
N ILE A 33 -0.16 -13.67 5.14
CA ILE A 33 -0.96 -12.49 4.76
C ILE A 33 -0.45 -11.22 5.45
N LEU A 34 -0.05 -11.34 6.71
CA LEU A 34 0.61 -10.24 7.43
C LEU A 34 1.88 -9.81 6.69
N LEU A 35 2.71 -10.78 6.27
CA LEU A 35 3.94 -10.51 5.53
C LEU A 35 3.65 -9.87 4.15
N THR A 36 2.67 -10.38 3.39
CA THR A 36 2.30 -9.80 2.10
C THR A 36 1.76 -8.39 2.26
N GLY A 37 0.87 -8.15 3.22
CA GLY A 37 0.29 -6.84 3.47
C GLY A 37 1.34 -5.82 3.92
N LEU A 38 2.26 -6.22 4.80
CA LEU A 38 3.42 -5.39 5.18
C LEU A 38 4.29 -5.05 3.96
N GLY A 39 4.59 -6.04 3.11
CA GLY A 39 5.35 -5.83 1.88
C GLY A 39 4.69 -4.82 0.94
N VAL A 40 3.37 -4.93 0.73
CA VAL A 40 2.61 -4.00 -0.12
C VAL A 40 2.58 -2.60 0.47
N ILE A 41 2.42 -2.45 1.78
CA ILE A 41 2.45 -1.13 2.45
C ILE A 41 3.82 -0.48 2.30
N ILE A 42 4.91 -1.23 2.50
CA ILE A 42 6.27 -0.72 2.33
C ILE A 42 6.49 -0.28 0.87
N LEU A 43 6.09 -1.10 -0.10
CA LEU A 43 6.20 -0.75 -1.52
C LEU A 43 5.34 0.47 -1.90
N GLY A 44 4.13 0.57 -1.37
CA GLY A 44 3.25 1.73 -1.54
C GLY A 44 3.85 3.00 -0.95
N TYR A 45 4.45 2.91 0.23
CA TYR A 45 5.12 4.03 0.90
C TYR A 45 6.38 4.48 0.15
N ILE A 46 7.23 3.55 -0.28
CA ILE A 46 8.41 3.84 -1.11
C ILE A 46 7.96 4.46 -2.45
N GLY A 47 6.94 3.89 -3.09
CA GLY A 47 6.35 4.42 -4.32
C GLY A 47 5.86 5.85 -4.13
N HIS A 48 5.17 6.14 -3.03
CA HIS A 48 4.72 7.49 -2.68
C HIS A 48 5.90 8.45 -2.52
N ILE A 49 6.95 8.07 -1.79
CA ILE A 49 8.15 8.89 -1.61
C ILE A 49 8.85 9.16 -2.95
N VAL A 50 9.07 8.13 -3.77
CA VAL A 50 9.79 8.25 -5.05
C VAL A 50 9.01 9.11 -6.04
N ILE A 51 7.69 8.93 -6.13
CA ILE A 51 6.82 9.74 -6.97
C ILE A 51 6.84 11.20 -6.48
N ASN A 52 6.68 11.43 -5.18
CA ASN A 52 6.69 12.77 -4.62
C ASN A 52 8.06 13.46 -4.79
N LYS A 53 9.17 12.69 -4.77
CA LYS A 53 10.53 13.20 -4.97
C LYS A 53 10.90 13.43 -6.44
N ARG A 54 10.25 12.76 -7.40
CA ARG A 54 10.46 12.98 -8.86
C ARG A 54 9.56 14.06 -9.46
N ILE A 55 8.42 14.33 -8.83
CA ILE A 55 7.43 15.31 -9.29
C ILE A 55 7.56 16.64 -8.53
N GLY A 56 8.30 16.65 -7.41
CA GLY A 56 8.70 17.85 -6.68
C GLY A 56 9.85 18.59 -7.34
#